data_AF-A0A816EN21-F1
#
_entry.id   AF-A0A816EN21-F1
#
_cell.length_a   1.000
_cell.length_b   1.000
_cell.length_c   1.000
_cell.angle_alpha   90.00
_cell.angle_beta   90.00
_cell.angle_gamma   90.00
#
_symmetry.space_group_name_H-M   'P 1'
#
loop_
_entity.id
_entity.type
_entity.pdbx_description
1 polymer ?
#
loop_
_entity_poly.entity_id
_entity_poly.type
_entity_poly.pdbx_seq_one_letter_code
_entity_poly.pdbx_strand_id
1 'polypeptide(L)'
;MSVFQRLFGGSKKGNGENISTDEAIQRLSNVEDLLNKKQIHLESQIESEKVNALSCSKQGNKRGALMALKRKKKHENVLKQIDGTLITLEIQRESLQNAKSNIDVLRVMRSAAGALKKTHDNLNVDDVHDLMDDLDEQNTLAKEIADAISAPGLSGLDQHDDADLERELEELARLDEPEEIGTLPEVPVIPTKTKVLDRKLEDFAT
;
A
#
# COMPACT_ATOMS: atom_id res chain seq x y z
N MET A 1 56.26 3.64 4.90
CA MET A 1 55.49 4.24 6.01
C MET A 1 54.15 4.71 5.47
N SER A 2 53.09 3.98 5.81
CA SER A 2 51.75 4.05 5.24
C SER A 2 51.02 5.37 5.49
N VAL A 3 50.76 6.12 4.42
CA VAL A 3 49.76 7.21 4.39
C VAL A 3 48.37 6.67 4.03
N PHE A 4 48.28 5.45 3.49
CA PHE A 4 47.03 4.77 3.12
C PHE A 4 46.22 4.20 4.31
N GLN A 5 46.80 4.10 5.51
CA GLN A 5 46.13 3.50 6.67
C GLN A 5 45.34 4.51 7.52
N ARG A 6 45.34 5.79 7.12
CA ARG A 6 44.63 6.90 7.80
C ARG A 6 43.35 7.35 7.10
N LEU A 7 43.04 6.81 5.92
CA LEU A 7 41.72 6.99 5.28
C LEU A 7 40.76 5.83 5.56
N PHE A 8 41.24 4.76 6.21
CA PHE A 8 40.44 3.58 6.57
C PHE A 8 40.71 3.19 8.04
N GLY A 9 40.76 4.21 8.91
CA GLY A 9 41.10 4.07 10.32
C GLY A 9 40.17 4.92 11.17
N GLY A 10 39.09 4.31 11.63
CA GLY A 10 38.19 4.95 12.58
C GLY A 10 36.79 4.40 12.46
N SER A 11 36.60 3.13 12.86
CA SER A 11 35.33 2.64 13.35
C SER A 11 34.94 3.45 14.59
N LYS A 12 34.51 4.70 14.37
CA LYS A 12 33.58 5.37 15.26
C LYS A 12 32.32 4.55 15.04
N LYS A 13 32.11 3.61 15.96
CA LYS A 13 30.84 2.96 16.23
C LYS A 13 29.84 4.10 16.29
N GLY A 14 29.24 4.42 15.15
CA GLY A 14 28.17 5.38 15.09
C GLY A 14 27.16 4.82 16.07
N ASN A 15 26.80 5.60 17.06
CA ASN A 15 25.48 5.47 17.64
C ASN A 15 24.51 5.66 16.46
N GLY A 16 24.29 4.61 15.66
CA GLY A 16 22.99 4.43 15.07
C GLY A 16 22.08 4.45 16.28
N GLU A 17 21.27 5.50 16.42
CA GLU A 17 20.20 5.49 17.40
C GLU A 17 19.51 4.14 17.23
N ASN A 18 19.58 3.28 18.25
CA ASN A 18 18.79 2.07 18.29
C ASN A 18 17.36 2.53 18.58
N ILE A 19 16.71 3.09 17.56
CA ILE A 19 15.31 3.45 17.60
C ILE A 19 14.50 2.16 17.69
N SER A 20 13.40 2.21 18.44
CA SER A 20 12.51 1.06 18.51
C SER A 20 11.88 0.77 17.14
N THR A 21 11.42 -0.46 16.90
CA THR A 21 10.69 -0.81 15.67
C THR A 21 9.50 0.12 15.44
N ASP A 22 8.79 0.50 16.51
CA ASP A 22 7.65 1.41 16.44
C ASP A 22 8.05 2.83 16.05
N GLU A 23 9.17 3.32 16.59
CA GLU A 23 9.72 4.61 16.20
C GLU A 23 10.22 4.61 14.75
N ALA A 24 10.82 3.51 14.29
CA ALA A 24 11.22 3.36 12.90
C ALA A 24 10.02 3.39 11.93
N ILE A 25 8.95 2.65 12.25
CA ILE A 25 7.69 2.66 11.48
C ILE A 25 7.10 4.08 11.43
N GLN A 26 7.07 4.79 12.56
CA GLN A 26 6.58 6.17 12.61
C GLN A 26 7.45 7.14 11.79
N ARG A 27 8.77 7.02 11.87
CA ARG A 27 9.69 7.85 11.08
C ARG A 27 9.51 7.60 9.58
N LEU A 28 9.35 6.35 9.14
CA LEU A 28 9.06 6.02 7.74
C LEU A 28 7.73 6.64 7.27
N SER A 29 6.66 6.47 8.04
CA SER A 29 5.36 7.07 7.75
C SER A 29 5.41 8.60 7.64
N ASN A 30 6.14 9.27 8.54
CA ASN A 30 6.32 10.72 8.46
C ASN A 30 7.07 11.16 7.19
N VAL A 31 8.05 10.37 6.72
CA VAL A 31 8.78 10.66 5.48
C VAL A 31 7.88 10.41 4.26
N GLU A 32 7.10 9.34 4.25
CA GLU A 32 6.08 9.06 3.22
C GLU A 32 5.12 10.25 3.07
N ASP A 33 4.57 10.76 4.17
CA ASP A 33 3.68 11.94 4.17
C ASP A 33 4.34 13.20 3.58
N LEU A 34 5.62 13.42 3.89
CA LEU A 34 6.38 14.55 3.36
C LEU A 34 6.63 14.40 1.85
N LEU A 35 6.94 13.19 1.39
CA LEU A 35 7.16 12.88 -0.02
C LEU A 35 5.86 13.00 -0.82
N ASN A 36 4.73 12.54 -0.29
CA ASN A 36 3.40 12.71 -0.89
C ASN A 36 3.04 14.20 -1.05
N LYS A 37 3.27 15.03 -0.03
CA LYS A 37 3.08 16.49 -0.15
C LYS A 37 3.98 17.11 -1.21
N LYS A 38 5.21 16.62 -1.34
CA LYS A 38 6.17 17.08 -2.34
C LYS A 38 5.78 16.67 -3.77
N GLN A 39 5.22 15.47 -3.94
CA GLN A 39 4.65 14.99 -5.20
C GLN A 39 3.53 15.93 -5.68
N ILE A 40 2.53 16.21 -4.84
CA ILE A 40 1.43 17.14 -5.14
C ILE A 40 1.97 18.53 -5.55
N HIS A 41 3.00 19.02 -4.83
CA HIS A 41 3.61 20.29 -5.17
C HIS A 41 4.32 20.27 -6.53
N LEU A 42 5.04 19.19 -6.86
CA LEU A 42 5.73 19.04 -8.14
C LEU A 42 4.75 18.92 -9.31
N GLU A 43 3.64 18.21 -9.14
CA GLU A 43 2.56 18.13 -10.14
C GLU A 43 1.99 19.52 -10.45
N SER A 44 1.72 20.32 -9.41
CA SER A 44 1.29 21.71 -9.58
C SER A 44 2.33 22.56 -10.34
N GLN A 45 3.62 22.39 -10.04
CA GLN A 45 4.70 23.07 -10.77
C GLN A 45 4.79 22.61 -12.24
N ILE A 46 4.60 21.32 -12.52
CA ILE A 46 4.61 20.77 -13.88
C ILE A 46 3.48 21.40 -14.72
N GLU A 47 2.27 21.50 -14.17
CA GLU A 47 1.15 22.11 -14.89
C GLU A 47 1.36 23.63 -15.06
N SER A 48 1.89 24.31 -14.04
CA SER A 48 2.25 25.73 -14.15
C SER A 48 3.27 25.99 -15.28
N GLU A 49 4.33 25.18 -15.37
CA GLU A 49 5.35 25.32 -16.41
C GLU A 49 4.80 24.97 -17.80
N LYS A 50 3.85 24.04 -17.90
CA LYS A 50 3.12 23.75 -19.14
C LYS A 50 2.31 24.95 -19.62
N VAL A 51 1.53 25.57 -18.72
CA VAL A 51 0.77 26.80 -19.02
C VAL A 51 1.71 27.93 -19.43
N ASN A 52 2.83 28.12 -18.72
CA ASN A 52 3.84 29.13 -19.05
C ASN A 52 4.48 28.89 -20.42
N ALA A 53 4.81 27.64 -20.76
CA ALA A 53 5.35 27.29 -22.06
C ALA A 53 4.35 27.60 -23.19
N LEU A 54 3.08 27.26 -23.01
CA LEU A 54 2.01 27.56 -23.96
C LEU A 54 1.83 29.08 -24.14
N SER A 55 1.84 29.84 -23.05
CA SER A 55 1.74 31.30 -23.07
C SER A 55 2.90 31.95 -23.83
N CYS A 56 4.14 31.55 -23.53
CA CYS A 56 5.33 32.04 -24.24
C CYS A 56 5.28 31.69 -25.74
N SER A 57 4.79 30.49 -26.07
CA SER A 57 4.65 30.05 -27.47
C SER A 57 3.63 30.91 -28.24
N LYS A 58 2.47 31.21 -27.62
CA LYS A 58 1.44 32.08 -28.23
C LYS A 58 1.95 33.51 -28.49
N GLN A 59 2.87 33.99 -27.67
CA GLN A 59 3.50 35.30 -27.80
C GLN A 59 4.69 35.31 -28.79
N GLY A 60 5.01 34.18 -29.44
CA GLY A 60 6.18 34.06 -30.32
C GLY A 60 7.52 34.01 -29.58
N ASN A 61 7.52 33.97 -28.25
CA ASN A 61 8.74 33.89 -27.43
C ASN A 61 9.24 32.45 -27.32
N LYS A 62 9.89 31.97 -28.39
CA LYS A 62 10.45 30.61 -28.46
C LYS A 62 11.44 30.30 -27.33
N ARG A 63 12.29 31.27 -26.94
CA ARG A 63 13.29 31.08 -25.89
C ARG A 63 12.63 30.87 -24.52
N GLY A 64 11.61 31.67 -24.20
CA GLY A 64 10.82 31.53 -22.98
C GLY A 64 10.10 30.18 -22.89
N ALA A 65 9.50 29.75 -24.00
CA ALA A 65 8.81 28.46 -24.07
C ALA A 65 9.76 27.27 -23.84
N LEU A 66 10.93 27.27 -24.49
CA LEU A 66 11.95 26.23 -24.29
C LEU A 66 12.47 26.18 -22.85
N MET A 67 12.65 27.34 -22.20
CA MET A 67 13.09 27.40 -20.81
C MET A 67 12.04 26.83 -19.85
N ALA A 68 10.76 27.14 -20.07
CA ALA A 68 9.65 26.58 -19.30
C ALA A 68 9.54 25.05 -19.46
N LEU A 69 9.65 24.55 -20.71
CA LEU A 69 9.69 23.11 -20.97
C LEU A 69 10.87 22.41 -20.29
N LYS A 70 12.04 23.05 -20.24
CA LYS A 70 13.21 22.50 -19.52
C LYS A 70 12.97 22.41 -18.02
N ARG A 71 12.32 23.41 -17.41
CA ARG A 71 11.91 23.36 -15.99
C ARG A 71 10.87 22.27 -15.76
N LYS A 72 9.83 22.19 -16.61
CA LYS A 72 8.82 21.10 -16.58
C LYS A 72 9.48 19.73 -16.56
N LYS A 73 10.39 19.45 -17.50
CA LYS A 73 11.10 18.17 -17.59
C LYS A 73 11.94 17.87 -16.33
N LYS A 74 12.55 18.91 -15.73
CA LYS A 74 13.27 18.75 -14.46
C LYS A 74 12.32 18.33 -13.33
N HIS A 75 11.14 18.95 -13.21
CA HIS A 75 10.16 18.59 -12.20
C HIS A 75 9.63 17.16 -12.40
N GLU A 76 9.32 16.76 -13.64
CA GLU A 76 8.92 15.38 -13.97
C GLU A 76 9.98 14.34 -13.58
N ASN A 77 11.26 14.64 -13.83
CA ASN A 77 12.34 13.71 -13.46
C ASN A 77 12.45 13.55 -11.94
N VAL A 78 12.26 14.63 -11.18
CA VAL A 78 12.27 14.57 -9.71
C VAL A 78 11.02 13.84 -9.20
N LEU A 79 9.86 14.06 -9.81
CA LEU A 79 8.61 13.37 -9.49
C LEU A 79 8.80 11.85 -9.63
N LYS A 80 9.30 11.38 -10.77
CA LYS A 80 9.57 9.94 -11.00
C LYS A 80 10.52 9.33 -9.97
N GLN A 81 11.52 10.10 -9.49
CA GLN A 81 12.42 9.63 -8.45
C GLN A 81 11.73 9.51 -7.08
N ILE A 82 10.82 10.43 -6.78
CA ILE A 82 10.02 10.39 -5.55
C ILE A 82 9.09 9.19 -5.57
N ASP A 83 8.43 8.91 -6.70
CA ASP A 83 7.52 7.76 -6.84
C ASP A 83 8.24 6.44 -6.52
N GLY A 84 9.43 6.22 -7.10
CA GLY A 84 10.23 5.04 -6.78
C GLY A 84 10.76 5.00 -5.34
N THR A 85 10.99 6.17 -4.73
CA THR A 85 11.39 6.26 -3.32
C THR A 85 10.23 5.90 -2.39
N LEU A 86 9.02 6.38 -2.69
CA LEU A 86 7.81 6.07 -1.92
C LEU A 86 7.56 4.56 -1.87
N ILE A 87 7.56 3.90 -3.03
CA ILE A 87 7.42 2.43 -3.12
C ILE A 87 8.46 1.73 -2.23
N THR A 88 9.72 2.18 -2.28
CA THR A 88 10.79 1.59 -1.46
C THR A 88 10.53 1.77 0.04
N LEU A 89 10.04 2.94 0.46
CA LEU A 89 9.74 3.22 1.87
C LEU A 89 8.54 2.41 2.36
N GLU A 90 7.50 2.26 1.54
CA GLU A 90 6.33 1.45 1.83
C GLU A 90 6.70 -0.01 2.08
N ILE A 91 7.51 -0.61 1.19
CA ILE A 91 8.04 -1.98 1.34
C ILE A 91 8.82 -2.12 2.65
N GLN A 92 9.66 -1.13 2.98
CA GLN A 92 10.45 -1.16 4.22
C GLN A 92 9.57 -1.05 5.47
N ARG A 93 8.54 -0.19 5.44
CA ARG A 93 7.60 -0.01 6.53
C ARG A 93 6.78 -1.28 6.75
N GLU A 94 6.29 -1.88 5.67
CA GLU A 94 5.56 -3.15 5.71
C GLU A 94 6.45 -4.28 6.27
N SER A 95 7.69 -4.38 5.79
CA SER A 95 8.66 -5.37 6.30
C SER A 95 8.88 -5.26 7.81
N LEU A 96 8.96 -4.03 8.34
CA LEU A 96 9.08 -3.79 9.78
C LEU A 96 7.81 -4.15 10.55
N GLN A 97 6.64 -3.89 9.98
CA GLN A 97 5.36 -4.28 10.57
C GLN A 97 5.21 -5.81 10.62
N ASN A 98 5.58 -6.50 9.54
CA ASN A 98 5.58 -7.95 9.48
C ASN A 98 6.57 -8.54 10.49
N ALA A 99 7.79 -7.99 10.59
CA ALA A 99 8.75 -8.39 11.60
C ALA A 99 8.22 -8.20 13.04
N LYS A 100 7.50 -7.11 13.31
CA LYS A 100 6.86 -6.88 14.60
C LYS A 100 5.80 -7.94 14.91
N SER A 101 4.91 -8.23 13.96
CA SER A 101 3.89 -9.28 14.09
C SER A 101 4.52 -10.65 14.35
N ASN A 102 5.59 -10.99 13.62
CA ASN A 102 6.32 -12.26 13.81
C ASN A 102 6.92 -12.37 15.21
N ILE A 103 7.46 -11.29 15.77
CA ILE A 103 7.96 -11.25 17.15
C ILE A 103 6.83 -11.52 18.15
N ASP A 104 5.64 -10.95 17.94
CA ASP A 104 4.51 -11.17 18.83
C ASP A 104 3.99 -12.63 18.74
N VAL A 105 3.93 -13.22 17.55
CA VAL A 105 3.65 -14.65 17.36
C VAL A 105 4.65 -15.51 18.13
N LEU A 106 5.96 -15.25 17.96
CA LEU A 106 7.01 -15.98 18.68
C LEU A 106 6.91 -15.82 20.21
N ARG A 107 6.46 -14.65 20.70
CA ARG A 107 6.23 -14.42 22.14
C ARG A 107 5.09 -15.28 22.68
N VAL A 108 4.00 -15.40 21.91
CA VAL A 108 2.86 -16.28 22.25
C VAL A 108 3.31 -17.74 22.24
N MET A 109 4.00 -18.18 21.19
CA MET A 109 4.52 -19.56 21.09
C MET A 109 5.44 -19.90 22.27
N ARG A 110 6.36 -19.00 22.65
CA ARG A 110 7.22 -19.21 23.82
C ARG A 110 6.42 -19.34 25.12
N SER A 111 5.37 -18.55 25.28
CA SER A 111 4.51 -18.60 26.46
C SER A 111 3.71 -19.91 26.52
N ALA A 112 3.18 -20.36 25.38
CA ALA A 112 2.51 -21.64 25.24
C ALA A 112 3.43 -22.82 25.53
N ALA A 113 4.65 -22.83 24.96
CA ALA A 113 5.67 -23.84 25.24
C ALA A 113 6.05 -23.88 26.74
N GLY A 114 6.16 -22.71 27.39
CA GLY A 114 6.41 -22.62 28.82
C GLY A 114 5.26 -23.17 29.68
N ALA A 115 4.00 -22.97 29.24
CA ALA A 115 2.83 -23.55 29.89
C ALA A 115 2.78 -25.07 29.72
N LEU A 116 3.00 -25.57 28.50
CA LEU A 116 3.13 -27.01 28.22
C LEU A 116 4.20 -27.64 29.10
N LYS A 117 5.40 -27.07 29.15
CA LYS A 117 6.48 -27.59 30.01
C LYS A 117 6.06 -27.73 31.48
N LYS A 118 5.36 -26.74 32.05
CA LYS A 118 4.88 -26.80 33.44
C LYS A 118 3.78 -27.85 33.66
N THR A 119 2.94 -28.09 32.66
CA THR A 119 1.97 -29.19 32.70
C THR A 119 2.69 -30.54 32.68
N HIS A 120 3.76 -30.64 31.89
CA HIS A 120 4.58 -31.83 31.73
C HIS A 120 5.51 -32.13 32.91
N ASP A 121 5.97 -31.12 33.65
CA ASP A 121 6.70 -31.31 34.92
C ASP A 121 5.85 -32.03 35.99
N ASN A 122 4.53 -32.20 35.77
CA ASN A 122 3.61 -32.95 36.64
C ASN A 122 3.17 -34.31 36.07
N LEU A 123 3.73 -34.78 34.94
CA LEU A 123 3.41 -36.06 34.31
C LEU A 123 4.59 -37.06 34.48
N ASN A 124 4.26 -38.33 34.74
CA ASN A 124 5.25 -39.39 34.98
C ASN A 124 6.12 -39.65 33.73
N VAL A 125 7.36 -40.08 33.96
CA VAL A 125 8.46 -40.21 32.97
C VAL A 125 8.11 -41.04 31.72
N ASP A 126 7.16 -41.97 31.81
CA ASP A 126 6.75 -42.81 30.68
C ASP A 126 5.88 -42.05 29.64
N ASP A 127 5.12 -41.02 30.04
CA ASP A 127 4.34 -40.17 29.13
C ASP A 127 5.21 -39.13 28.37
N VAL A 128 6.50 -39.03 28.74
CA VAL A 128 7.42 -38.01 28.23
C VAL A 128 8.07 -38.42 26.90
N HIS A 129 8.24 -39.72 26.63
CA HIS A 129 8.85 -40.20 25.39
C HIS A 129 7.93 -40.02 24.17
N ASP A 130 6.68 -40.48 24.26
CA ASP A 130 5.70 -40.32 23.17
C ASP A 130 5.45 -38.83 22.85
N LEU A 131 5.52 -37.96 23.86
CA LEU A 131 5.31 -36.53 23.68
C LEU A 131 6.58 -35.77 23.23
N MET A 132 7.79 -36.28 23.48
CA MET A 132 9.00 -35.69 22.87
C MET A 132 9.01 -35.92 21.36
N ASP A 133 8.52 -37.06 20.88
CA ASP A 133 8.37 -37.34 19.45
C ASP A 133 7.32 -36.41 18.81
N ASP A 134 6.15 -36.23 19.44
CA ASP A 134 5.14 -35.26 18.98
C ASP A 134 5.64 -33.80 19.00
N LEU A 135 6.48 -33.43 19.98
CA LEU A 135 7.07 -32.09 20.09
C LEU A 135 8.14 -31.83 19.01
N ASP A 136 8.94 -32.82 18.65
CA ASP A 136 9.96 -32.66 17.60
C ASP A 136 9.31 -32.53 16.22
N GLU A 137 8.20 -33.24 15.98
CA GLU A 137 7.38 -33.07 14.79
C GLU A 137 6.75 -31.66 14.74
N GLN A 138 6.18 -31.18 15.85
CA GLN A 138 5.60 -29.83 15.91
C GLN A 138 6.63 -28.69 15.89
N ASN A 139 7.83 -28.92 16.41
CA ASN A 139 8.93 -27.94 16.35
C ASN A 139 9.50 -27.82 14.94
N THR A 140 9.50 -28.93 14.18
CA THR A 140 9.83 -28.94 12.75
C THR A 140 8.78 -28.19 11.96
N LEU A 141 7.49 -28.42 12.24
CA LEU A 141 6.37 -27.68 11.63
C LEU A 141 6.43 -26.18 11.97
N ALA A 142 6.73 -25.83 13.22
CA ALA A 142 6.88 -24.45 13.66
C ALA A 142 8.04 -23.74 12.98
N LYS A 143 9.15 -24.45 12.71
CA LYS A 143 10.27 -23.94 11.90
C LYS A 143 9.90 -23.79 10.44
N GLU A 144 9.20 -24.75 9.83
CA GLU A 144 8.71 -24.62 8.45
C GLU A 144 7.73 -23.44 8.31
N ILE A 145 6.86 -23.23 9.29
CA ILE A 145 5.96 -22.07 9.33
C ILE A 145 6.75 -20.78 9.52
N ALA A 146 7.73 -20.76 10.44
CA ALA A 146 8.59 -19.61 10.65
C ALA A 146 9.41 -19.29 9.39
N ASP A 147 9.91 -20.30 8.67
CA ASP A 147 10.65 -20.14 7.42
C ASP A 147 9.74 -19.74 6.25
N ALA A 148 8.50 -20.22 6.19
CA ALA A 148 7.49 -19.80 5.21
C ALA A 148 7.02 -18.35 5.44
N ILE A 149 6.91 -17.93 6.70
CA ILE A 149 6.54 -16.55 7.09
C ILE A 149 7.75 -15.61 7.03
N SER A 150 8.96 -16.12 7.29
CA SER A 150 10.23 -15.39 7.26
C SER A 150 10.87 -15.36 5.87
N ALA A 151 10.39 -16.17 4.92
CA ALA A 151 10.81 -16.10 3.54
C ALA A 151 10.67 -14.63 3.11
N PRO A 152 11.79 -13.91 2.88
CA PRO A 152 11.70 -12.54 2.48
C PRO A 152 11.03 -12.57 1.12
N GLY A 153 9.80 -12.05 1.04
CA GLY A 153 9.09 -11.77 -0.20
C GLY A 153 9.78 -10.67 -1.02
N LEU A 154 11.11 -10.72 -1.14
CA LEU A 154 11.93 -9.85 -1.96
C LEU A 154 11.74 -10.10 -3.47
N SER A 155 10.83 -11.01 -3.84
CA SER A 155 10.38 -11.24 -5.22
C SER A 155 8.87 -11.05 -5.40
N GLY A 156 8.14 -10.43 -4.47
CA GLY A 156 6.69 -10.23 -4.64
C GLY A 156 6.33 -9.20 -5.72
N LEU A 157 7.12 -8.13 -5.84
CA LEU A 157 6.89 -7.07 -6.84
C LEU A 157 7.44 -7.40 -8.24
N ASP A 158 8.24 -8.46 -8.37
CA ASP A 158 8.75 -8.97 -9.66
C ASP A 158 7.97 -10.22 -10.14
N GLN A 159 7.02 -10.71 -9.33
CA GLN A 159 6.19 -11.87 -9.66
C GLN A 159 4.81 -11.50 -10.23
N HIS A 160 4.44 -10.22 -10.19
CA HIS A 160 3.24 -9.73 -10.87
C HIS A 160 3.68 -9.09 -12.18
N ASP A 161 3.25 -9.67 -13.30
CA ASP A 161 3.44 -9.06 -14.62
C ASP A 161 2.70 -7.71 -14.64
N ASP A 162 3.38 -6.64 -15.06
CA ASP A 162 2.78 -5.30 -15.20
C ASP A 162 1.47 -5.38 -16.02
N ALA A 163 1.39 -6.30 -16.98
CA ALA A 163 0.18 -6.53 -17.79
C ALA A 163 -1.00 -7.15 -17.02
N ASP A 164 -0.75 -7.91 -15.96
CA ASP A 164 -1.81 -8.44 -15.09
C ASP A 164 -2.29 -7.35 -14.12
N LEU A 165 -1.38 -6.52 -13.60
CA LEU A 165 -1.72 -5.37 -12.74
C LEU A 165 -2.49 -4.28 -13.51
N GLU A 166 -2.12 -4.00 -14.76
CA GLU A 166 -2.86 -3.07 -15.63
C GLU A 166 -4.30 -3.56 -15.87
N ARG A 167 -4.50 -4.87 -16.06
CA ARG A 167 -5.84 -5.45 -16.23
C ARG A 167 -6.70 -5.32 -14.97
N GLU A 168 -6.11 -5.58 -13.81
CA GLU A 168 -6.79 -5.42 -12.52
C GLU A 168 -7.15 -3.95 -12.26
N LEU A 169 -6.25 -3.02 -12.62
CA LEU A 169 -6.52 -1.58 -12.53
C LEU A 169 -7.68 -1.14 -13.44
N GLU A 170 -7.74 -1.66 -14.67
CA GLU A 170 -8.87 -1.42 -15.59
C GLU A 170 -10.20 -1.97 -15.06
N GLU A 171 -10.17 -3.12 -14.39
CA GLU A 171 -11.36 -3.73 -13.78
C GLU A 171 -11.85 -2.90 -12.58
N LEU A 172 -10.94 -2.46 -11.70
CA LEU A 172 -11.27 -1.56 -10.58
C LEU A 172 -11.81 -0.21 -11.05
N ALA A 173 -11.22 0.37 -12.10
CA ALA A 173 -11.71 1.63 -12.66
C ALA A 173 -13.13 1.50 -13.25
N ARG A 174 -13.48 0.35 -13.84
CA ARG A 174 -14.82 0.07 -14.36
C ARG A 174 -15.86 -0.15 -13.25
N LEU A 175 -15.43 -0.64 -12.08
CA LEU A 175 -16.30 -0.81 -10.91
C LEU A 175 -16.62 0.52 -10.19
N ASP A 176 -15.76 1.53 -10.35
CA ASP A 176 -15.95 2.87 -9.79
C ASP A 176 -16.60 3.85 -10.79
N GLU A 177 -16.82 3.43 -12.05
CA GLU A 177 -17.71 4.14 -12.96
C GLU A 177 -19.15 4.01 -12.43
N PRO A 178 -19.86 5.13 -12.16
CA PRO A 178 -21.28 5.05 -11.87
C PRO A 178 -21.91 4.40 -13.10
N GLU A 179 -22.52 3.22 -12.93
CA GLU A 179 -23.23 2.55 -14.02
C GLU A 179 -24.06 3.62 -14.74
N GLU A 180 -23.66 3.97 -15.97
CA GLU A 180 -24.57 4.69 -16.85
C GLU A 180 -25.76 3.74 -16.96
N ILE A 181 -26.82 4.07 -16.24
CA ILE A 181 -28.15 3.49 -16.40
C ILE A 181 -28.53 3.85 -17.83
N GLY A 182 -28.04 3.03 -18.76
CA GLY A 182 -28.33 3.10 -20.17
C GLY A 182 -29.84 3.13 -20.27
N THR A 183 -30.34 4.24 -20.81
CA THR A 183 -31.75 4.54 -20.99
C THR A 183 -32.58 3.27 -21.13
N LEU A 184 -33.33 2.93 -20.06
CA LEU A 184 -34.28 1.82 -20.10
C LEU A 184 -35.16 2.00 -21.34
N PRO A 185 -35.36 0.97 -22.18
CA PRO A 185 -36.23 1.08 -23.33
C PRO A 185 -37.63 1.47 -22.87
N GLU A 186 -38.19 2.54 -23.44
CA GLU A 186 -39.56 2.97 -23.16
C GLU A 186 -40.52 1.80 -23.39
N VAL A 187 -41.13 1.34 -22.30
CA VAL A 187 -42.16 0.31 -22.34
C VAL A 187 -43.38 0.91 -23.07
N PRO A 188 -43.98 0.22 -24.05
CA PRO A 188 -45.08 0.79 -24.83
C PRO A 188 -46.28 1.09 -23.92
N VAL A 189 -46.71 2.35 -23.88
CA VAL A 189 -47.91 2.76 -23.14
C VAL A 189 -49.14 2.24 -23.87
N ILE A 190 -49.78 1.20 -23.31
CA ILE A 190 -51.08 0.71 -23.79
C ILE A 190 -52.17 1.70 -23.33
N PRO A 191 -52.97 2.30 -24.22
CA PRO A 191 -54.00 3.25 -23.82
C PRO A 191 -55.18 2.52 -23.16
N THR A 192 -55.30 2.61 -21.84
CA THR A 192 -56.49 2.18 -21.12
C THR A 192 -57.63 3.18 -21.33
N LYS A 193 -58.60 2.83 -22.18
CA LYS A 193 -59.91 3.49 -22.20
C LYS A 193 -60.66 3.17 -20.92
N THR A 194 -60.56 4.03 -19.91
CA THR A 194 -61.43 3.96 -18.74
C THR A 194 -62.68 4.77 -19.01
N LYS A 195 -63.80 4.07 -19.22
CA LYS A 195 -65.15 4.64 -19.25
C LYS A 195 -65.48 5.18 -17.86
N VAL A 196 -65.52 6.49 -17.70
CA VAL A 196 -65.99 7.13 -16.47
C VAL A 196 -67.51 6.97 -16.42
N LEU A 197 -67.99 6.24 -15.42
CA LEU A 197 -69.40 6.11 -15.09
C LEU A 197 -69.87 7.43 -14.46
N ASP A 198 -70.69 8.14 -15.21
CA ASP A 198 -71.36 9.36 -14.80
C ASP A 198 -72.44 9.02 -13.76
N ARG A 199 -72.28 9.52 -12.52
CA ARG A 199 -73.39 9.59 -11.55
C ARG A 199 -73.40 10.99 -10.92
N LYS A 200 -74.31 11.79 -11.46
CA LYS A 200 -74.91 13.00 -10.87
C LYS A 200 -75.13 12.85 -9.38
N LEU A 201 -74.66 13.82 -8.61
CA LEU A 201 -75.37 14.39 -7.45
C LEU A 201 -74.98 15.87 -7.34
N GLU A 202 -75.70 16.71 -8.08
CA GLU A 202 -75.99 18.07 -7.64
C GLU A 202 -77.06 17.98 -6.54
N ASP A 203 -76.94 18.87 -5.56
CA ASP A 203 -77.91 19.31 -4.55
C ASP A 203 -77.37 19.23 -3.11
N PHE A 204 -77.62 20.32 -2.39
CA PHE A 204 -77.12 20.76 -1.07
C PHE A 204 -75.88 21.67 -1.14
N ALA A 205 -75.98 22.94 -1.59
CA ALA A 205 -76.58 24.10 -0.88
C ALA A 205 -75.74 24.50 0.35
N THR A 206 -75.34 25.74 0.62
CA THR A 206 -75.48 27.09 0.04
C THR A 206 -74.32 27.89 0.62
#